data_AF-A0A8T7DME0-F1
#
_entry.id   AF-A0A8T7DME0-F1
#
_cell.length_a   1.000
_cell.length_b   1.000
_cell.length_c   1.000
_cell.angle_alpha   90.00
_cell.angle_beta   90.00
_cell.angle_gamma   90.00
#
_symmetry.space_group_name_H-M   'P 1'
#
loop_
_entity.id
_entity.type
_entity.pdbx_description
1 polymer ?
#
loop_
_entity_poly.entity_id
_entity_poly.type
_entity_poly.pdbx_seq_one_letter_code
_entity_poly.pdbx_strand_id
1 'polypeptide(L)'
;MAGAVIGWFGHAYLSAPSENVISSAGLSLPAPVDLREYHTNGPSTGADPVRSDSDQMRIYLRTKNYSGAIAYHNQLLGSASKQVSANLRLTILEYANSLYRQQSYYDALNLLNLYLESNFRDVDALRLKASILAGKRDYKQQIEVLYKAIAYAYREREIAELSHAIRASVAKYKQVLLDQQNQVELLSFFQELVYLEPDYSPYFIELAKAQLNNSLEHDALQSLG
;
A
#
# COMPACT_ATOMS: atom_id res chain seq x y z
N MET A 1 -8.66 24.39 23.74
CA MET A 1 -8.96 24.21 22.32
C MET A 1 -9.00 22.72 22.05
N ALA A 2 -10.17 22.20 21.68
CA ALA A 2 -10.38 20.77 21.46
C ALA A 2 -10.03 20.43 20.00
N GLY A 3 -9.06 19.53 19.80
CA GLY A 3 -8.72 18.98 18.48
C GLY A 3 -9.61 17.78 18.18
N ALA A 4 -10.37 17.85 17.10
CA ALA A 4 -11.21 16.78 16.61
C ALA A 4 -10.33 15.70 15.95
N VAL A 5 -10.37 14.48 16.49
CA VAL A 5 -9.85 13.28 15.81
C VAL A 5 -10.99 12.72 14.97
N ILE A 6 -10.87 12.84 13.65
CA ILE A 6 -11.82 12.29 12.68
C ILE A 6 -11.48 10.80 12.49
N GLY A 7 -12.19 9.94 13.21
CA GLY A 7 -12.14 8.49 13.02
C GLY A 7 -13.16 8.05 11.96
N TRP A 8 -12.69 7.32 10.95
CA TRP A 8 -13.55 6.67 9.95
C TRP A 8 -13.10 5.22 9.77
N PHE A 9 -13.60 4.31 10.59
CA PHE A 9 -13.65 2.88 10.22
C PHE A 9 -14.91 2.26 10.82
N GLY A 10 -15.87 1.95 9.95
CA GLY A 10 -17.05 1.15 10.25
C GLY A 10 -16.72 -0.33 10.07
N HIS A 11 -17.06 -1.12 11.08
CA HIS A 11 -16.78 -2.55 11.19
C HIS A 11 -17.49 -3.38 10.11
N ALA A 12 -16.79 -4.39 9.58
CA ALA A 12 -17.39 -5.58 8.98
C ALA A 12 -16.69 -6.82 9.56
N TYR A 13 -17.50 -7.72 10.11
CA TYR A 13 -17.16 -8.95 10.81
C TYR A 13 -16.22 -9.88 10.04
N LEU A 14 -15.20 -10.42 10.72
CA LEU A 14 -14.54 -11.67 10.33
C LEU A 14 -14.21 -12.53 11.56
N SER A 15 -14.95 -13.61 11.73
CA SER A 15 -14.65 -14.70 12.65
C SER A 15 -13.49 -15.54 12.11
N ALA A 16 -12.50 -15.84 12.95
CA ALA A 16 -11.37 -16.71 12.63
C ALA A 16 -11.74 -18.21 12.76
N PRO A 17 -10.98 -19.09 12.08
CA PRO A 17 -10.63 -20.39 12.63
C PRO A 17 -9.11 -20.52 12.89
N SER A 18 -8.82 -21.41 13.84
CA SER A 18 -7.60 -21.64 14.60
C SER A 18 -6.37 -22.18 13.86
N GLU A 19 -5.23 -21.95 14.51
CA GLU A 19 -3.82 -22.36 14.32
C GLU A 19 -3.47 -23.64 13.54
N ASN A 20 -2.35 -23.59 12.80
CA ASN A 20 -1.31 -24.61 12.87
C ASN A 20 0.09 -24.13 12.36
N VAL A 21 1.08 -24.32 13.25
CA VAL A 21 2.50 -24.68 13.08
C VAL A 21 3.42 -23.91 12.11
N ILE A 22 4.49 -23.39 12.71
CA ILE A 22 5.69 -22.76 12.13
C ILE A 22 6.38 -23.69 11.12
N SER A 23 6.63 -23.20 9.91
CA SER A 23 7.67 -23.75 9.02
C SER A 23 8.46 -22.60 8.40
N SER A 24 9.75 -22.55 8.73
CA SER A 24 10.75 -21.66 8.17
C SER A 24 11.03 -22.06 6.70
N ALA A 25 10.40 -21.37 5.77
CA ALA A 25 10.69 -21.45 4.34
C ALA A 25 10.97 -20.03 3.81
N GLY A 26 12.01 -19.91 2.97
CA GLY A 26 12.57 -18.66 2.48
C GLY A 26 11.52 -17.66 1.96
N LEU A 27 11.71 -16.40 2.36
CA LEU A 27 10.94 -15.24 1.93
C LEU A 27 10.96 -15.12 0.40
N SER A 28 9.92 -15.62 -0.26
CA SER A 28 9.60 -15.24 -1.63
C SER A 28 8.76 -13.97 -1.57
N LEU A 29 9.29 -12.88 -2.14
CA LEU A 29 8.50 -11.67 -2.42
C LEU A 29 7.23 -12.09 -3.19
N PRO A 30 6.06 -11.46 -2.94
CA PRO A 30 4.90 -11.71 -3.78
C PRO A 30 5.27 -11.43 -5.24
N ALA A 31 4.94 -12.38 -6.11
CA ALA A 31 5.23 -12.29 -7.53
C ALA A 31 4.64 -10.98 -8.11
N PRO A 32 5.31 -10.38 -9.12
CA PRO A 32 4.75 -9.24 -9.82
C PRO A 32 3.34 -9.59 -10.34
N VAL A 33 2.39 -8.66 -10.13
CA VAL A 33 1.01 -8.77 -10.63
C VAL A 33 1.04 -9.19 -12.10
N ASP A 34 0.46 -10.34 -12.42
CA ASP A 34 0.33 -10.82 -13.79
C ASP A 34 -0.88 -10.14 -14.43
N LEU A 35 -0.61 -9.11 -15.25
CA LEU A 35 -1.62 -8.24 -15.89
C LEU A 35 -2.12 -8.79 -17.24
N ARG A 36 -1.90 -10.08 -17.54
CA ARG A 36 -2.03 -10.63 -18.90
C ARG A 36 -3.42 -11.01 -19.38
N GLU A 37 -4.47 -10.83 -18.58
CA GLU A 37 -5.81 -11.34 -18.92
C GLU A 37 -6.77 -10.28 -19.53
N TYR A 38 -6.31 -9.46 -20.47
CA TYR A 38 -7.20 -8.62 -21.30
C TYR A 38 -6.69 -8.44 -22.72
N HIS A 39 -6.63 -9.51 -23.51
CA HIS A 39 -6.45 -9.41 -24.96
C HIS A 39 -7.47 -10.27 -25.70
N THR A 40 -8.48 -9.64 -26.30
CA THR A 40 -9.17 -10.19 -27.47
C THR A 40 -9.00 -9.22 -28.63
N ASN A 41 -8.35 -9.73 -29.68
CA ASN A 41 -8.02 -8.99 -30.90
C ASN A 41 -9.18 -9.04 -31.91
N GLY A 42 -9.40 -7.92 -32.60
CA GLY A 42 -10.08 -7.85 -33.90
C GLY A 42 -9.34 -6.87 -34.81
N PRO A 43 -9.25 -7.09 -36.13
CA PRO A 43 -8.49 -6.24 -37.02
C PRO A 43 -9.33 -5.01 -37.42
N SER A 44 -8.83 -3.81 -37.17
CA SER A 44 -9.42 -2.56 -37.69
C SER A 44 -8.34 -1.71 -38.34
N THR A 45 -8.44 -1.57 -39.66
CA THR A 45 -7.71 -0.61 -40.49
C THR A 45 -8.40 0.74 -40.43
N GLY A 46 -7.95 1.57 -39.50
CA GLY A 46 -8.27 2.99 -39.31
C GLY A 46 -7.45 3.46 -38.12
N ALA A 47 -6.94 4.69 -38.09
CA ALA A 47 -6.17 5.19 -36.95
C ALA A 47 -7.06 5.15 -35.69
N ASP A 48 -6.88 4.10 -34.89
CA ASP A 48 -7.75 3.75 -33.78
C ASP A 48 -7.59 4.80 -32.68
N PRO A 49 -8.64 5.53 -32.26
CA PRO A 49 -8.53 6.58 -31.25
C PRO A 49 -7.91 6.07 -29.94
N VAL A 50 -8.16 4.80 -29.60
CA VAL A 50 -7.55 4.11 -28.45
C VAL A 50 -6.02 4.05 -28.53
N ARG A 51 -5.48 3.86 -29.74
CA ARG A 51 -4.03 3.81 -29.98
C ARG A 51 -3.41 5.19 -29.82
N SER A 52 -4.08 6.22 -30.35
CA SER A 52 -3.66 7.61 -30.21
C SER A 52 -3.66 8.09 -28.76
N ASP A 53 -4.66 7.72 -27.96
CA ASP A 53 -4.76 8.08 -26.54
C ASP A 53 -3.66 7.44 -25.69
N SER A 54 -3.34 6.17 -25.95
CA SER A 54 -2.23 5.48 -25.28
C SER A 54 -0.88 6.08 -25.65
N ASP A 55 -0.69 6.48 -26.90
CA ASP A 55 0.56 7.11 -27.37
C ASP A 55 0.79 8.46 -26.70
N GLN A 56 -0.24 9.31 -26.59
CA GLN A 56 -0.13 10.60 -25.89
C GLN A 56 0.18 10.41 -24.40
N MET A 57 -0.50 9.47 -23.73
CA MET A 57 -0.22 9.12 -22.33
C MET A 57 1.24 8.68 -22.16
N ARG A 58 1.75 7.83 -23.05
CA ARG A 58 3.15 7.35 -23.03
C ARG A 58 4.15 8.49 -23.19
N ILE A 59 3.83 9.52 -23.99
CA ILE A 59 4.68 10.71 -24.13
C ILE A 59 4.78 11.47 -22.81
N TYR A 60 3.65 11.75 -22.15
CA TYR A 60 3.66 12.43 -20.84
C TYR A 60 4.45 11.64 -19.79
N LEU A 61 4.23 10.32 -19.73
CA LEU A 61 4.94 9.45 -18.78
C LEU A 61 6.46 9.44 -19.05
N ARG A 62 6.89 9.26 -20.29
CA ARG A 62 8.33 9.23 -20.67
C ARG A 62 9.04 10.55 -20.42
N THR A 63 8.35 11.67 -20.59
CA THR A 63 8.89 13.01 -20.31
C THR A 63 8.79 13.39 -18.83
N LYS A 64 8.36 12.47 -17.96
CA LYS A 64 8.11 12.67 -16.52
C LYS A 64 7.10 13.77 -16.22
N ASN A 65 6.26 14.14 -17.19
CA ASN A 65 5.15 15.05 -16.98
C ASN A 65 3.95 14.28 -16.39
N TYR A 66 4.10 13.84 -15.13
CA TYR A 66 3.09 13.02 -14.45
C TYR A 66 1.80 13.78 -14.21
N SER A 67 1.86 15.08 -13.89
CA SER A 67 0.68 15.92 -13.74
C SER A 67 -0.12 16.02 -15.05
N GLY A 68 0.57 16.20 -16.19
CA GLY A 68 -0.05 16.14 -17.52
C GLY A 68 -0.66 14.78 -17.85
N ALA A 69 0.03 13.68 -17.50
CA ALA A 69 -0.50 12.32 -17.66
C ALA A 69 -1.80 12.12 -16.87
N ILE A 70 -1.84 12.53 -15.60
CA ILE A 70 -3.04 12.37 -14.75
C ILE A 70 -4.17 13.31 -15.17
N ALA A 71 -3.86 14.55 -15.58
CA ALA A 71 -4.86 15.46 -16.13
C ALA A 71 -5.51 14.88 -17.40
N TYR A 72 -4.70 14.30 -18.30
CA TYR A 72 -5.18 13.64 -19.52
C TYR A 72 -6.07 12.43 -19.19
N HIS A 73 -5.63 11.58 -18.26
CA HIS A 73 -6.43 10.45 -17.76
C HIS A 73 -7.80 10.91 -17.25
N ASN A 74 -7.81 11.91 -16.37
CA ASN A 74 -9.02 12.39 -15.71
C ASN A 74 -10.00 13.08 -16.68
N GLN A 75 -9.47 13.81 -17.66
CA GLN A 75 -10.30 14.40 -18.72
C GLN A 75 -11.07 13.31 -19.48
N LEU A 76 -10.41 12.19 -19.78
CA LEU A 76 -11.01 11.11 -20.55
C LEU A 76 -12.00 10.25 -19.74
N LEU A 77 -11.90 10.19 -18.41
CA LEU A 77 -12.83 9.41 -17.59
C LEU A 77 -14.30 9.81 -17.77
N GLY A 78 -14.58 11.09 -18.08
CA GLY A 78 -15.95 11.59 -18.23
C GLY A 78 -16.60 11.30 -19.59
N SER A 79 -15.81 11.01 -20.63
CA SER A 79 -16.29 10.89 -22.01
C SER A 79 -15.84 9.63 -22.74
N ALA A 80 -14.86 8.90 -22.19
CA ALA A 80 -14.30 7.71 -22.82
C ALA A 80 -15.09 6.44 -22.50
N SER A 81 -14.93 5.43 -23.36
CA SER A 81 -15.49 4.11 -23.09
C SER A 81 -14.79 3.46 -21.88
N LYS A 82 -15.50 2.55 -21.18
CA LYS A 82 -14.92 1.79 -20.06
C LYS A 82 -13.59 1.10 -20.43
N GLN A 83 -13.47 0.62 -21.68
CA GLN A 83 -12.26 -0.03 -22.17
C GLN A 83 -11.09 0.94 -22.27
N VAL A 84 -11.31 2.16 -22.76
CA VAL A 84 -10.26 3.19 -22.86
C VAL A 84 -9.79 3.58 -21.46
N SER A 85 -10.71 3.83 -20.54
CA SER A 85 -10.36 4.15 -19.15
C SER A 85 -9.55 3.03 -18.48
N ALA A 86 -9.94 1.76 -18.70
CA ALA A 86 -9.19 0.61 -18.20
C ALA A 86 -7.78 0.53 -18.81
N ASN A 87 -7.63 0.76 -20.11
CA ASN A 87 -6.34 0.74 -20.79
C ASN A 87 -5.41 1.87 -20.30
N LEU A 88 -5.94 3.06 -20.04
CA LEU A 88 -5.15 4.19 -19.52
C LEU A 88 -4.69 3.94 -18.08
N ARG A 89 -5.59 3.43 -17.23
CA ARG A 89 -5.23 2.95 -15.90
C ARG A 89 -4.09 1.93 -15.95
N LEU A 90 -4.22 0.90 -16.79
CA LEU A 90 -3.18 -0.12 -16.95
C LEU A 90 -1.85 0.50 -17.39
N THR A 91 -1.87 1.43 -18.35
CA THR A 91 -0.67 2.12 -18.83
C THR A 91 0.05 2.87 -17.69
N ILE A 92 -0.69 3.54 -16.79
CA ILE A 92 -0.12 4.23 -15.62
C ILE A 92 0.52 3.24 -14.66
N LEU A 93 -0.18 2.15 -14.31
CA LEU A 93 0.30 1.15 -13.36
C LEU A 93 1.52 0.38 -13.89
N GLU A 94 1.51 0.00 -15.17
CA GLU A 94 2.66 -0.63 -15.83
C GLU A 94 3.88 0.30 -15.82
N TYR A 95 3.69 1.59 -16.11
CA TYR A 95 4.78 2.55 -16.08
C TYR A 95 5.32 2.76 -14.67
N ALA A 96 4.46 2.91 -13.65
CA ALA A 96 4.87 2.99 -12.25
C ALA A 96 5.64 1.73 -11.80
N ASN A 97 5.19 0.54 -12.22
CA ASN A 97 5.90 -0.71 -11.96
C ASN A 97 7.26 -0.77 -12.68
N SER A 98 7.36 -0.21 -13.89
CA SER A 98 8.63 -0.09 -14.60
C SER A 98 9.63 0.80 -13.86
N LEU A 99 9.16 1.92 -13.29
CA LEU A 99 9.97 2.81 -12.45
C LEU A 99 10.40 2.10 -11.16
N TYR A 100 9.51 1.33 -10.54
CA TYR A 100 9.80 0.50 -9.37
C TYR A 100 10.92 -0.51 -9.65
N ARG A 101 10.84 -1.24 -10.78
CA ARG A 101 11.89 -2.20 -11.19
C ARG A 101 13.23 -1.52 -11.47
N GLN A 102 13.21 -0.27 -11.91
CA GLN A 102 14.39 0.58 -12.11
C GLN A 102 14.87 1.24 -10.81
N GLN A 103 14.29 0.90 -9.65
CA GLN A 103 14.56 1.52 -8.35
C GLN A 103 14.35 3.05 -8.32
N SER A 104 13.62 3.58 -9.30
CA SER A 104 13.25 5.01 -9.39
C SER A 104 12.05 5.28 -8.49
N TYR A 105 12.22 5.02 -7.18
CA TYR A 105 11.11 5.01 -6.24
C TYR A 105 10.43 6.37 -6.05
N TYR A 106 11.20 7.47 -6.13
CA TYR A 106 10.64 8.83 -6.03
C TYR A 106 9.65 9.11 -7.17
N ASP A 107 10.06 8.83 -8.41
CA ASP A 107 9.24 9.02 -9.60
C ASP A 107 8.00 8.12 -9.58
N ALA A 108 8.16 6.86 -9.17
CA ALA A 108 7.06 5.90 -9.07
C ALA A 108 6.02 6.35 -8.04
N LEU A 109 6.46 6.83 -6.86
CA LEU A 109 5.56 7.35 -5.83
C LEU A 109 4.90 8.66 -6.25
N ASN A 110 5.63 9.56 -6.91
CA ASN A 110 5.07 10.82 -7.40
C ASN A 110 3.91 10.55 -8.36
N LEU A 111 4.13 9.68 -9.35
CA LEU A 111 3.08 9.28 -10.30
C LEU A 111 1.87 8.65 -9.59
N LEU A 112 2.09 7.69 -8.69
CA LEU A 112 1.00 7.01 -7.98
C LEU A 112 0.26 7.93 -7.00
N ASN A 113 0.94 8.87 -6.35
CA ASN A 113 0.30 9.85 -5.48
C ASN A 113 -0.68 10.71 -6.28
N LEU A 114 -0.23 11.29 -7.40
CA LEU A 114 -1.08 12.08 -8.29
C LEU A 114 -2.26 11.27 -8.82
N TYR A 115 -2.03 10.02 -9.23
CA TYR A 115 -3.10 9.14 -9.72
C TYR A 115 -4.15 8.84 -8.63
N LEU A 116 -3.69 8.54 -7.41
CA LEU A 116 -4.53 8.18 -6.27
C LEU A 116 -5.29 9.36 -5.67
N GLU A 117 -4.96 10.61 -6.00
CA GLU A 117 -5.78 11.78 -5.60
C GLU A 117 -7.20 11.70 -6.18
N SER A 118 -7.33 11.24 -7.43
CA SER A 118 -8.63 11.08 -8.11
C SER A 118 -9.15 9.65 -8.06
N ASN A 119 -8.27 8.66 -7.91
CA ASN A 119 -8.61 7.23 -7.95
C ASN A 119 -8.31 6.55 -6.60
N PHE A 120 -8.65 7.21 -5.49
CA PHE A 120 -8.25 6.84 -4.13
C PHE A 120 -8.70 5.45 -3.65
N ARG A 121 -9.67 4.82 -4.35
CA ARG A 121 -10.18 3.47 -4.06
C ARG A 121 -9.53 2.37 -4.90
N ASP A 122 -8.58 2.72 -5.76
CA ASP A 122 -7.92 1.76 -6.65
C ASP A 122 -6.96 0.87 -5.85
N VAL A 123 -7.42 -0.34 -5.50
CA VAL A 123 -6.70 -1.28 -4.65
C VAL A 123 -5.38 -1.73 -5.29
N ASP A 124 -5.33 -1.97 -6.60
CA ASP A 124 -4.08 -2.38 -7.26
C ASP A 124 -3.03 -1.25 -7.23
N ALA A 125 -3.47 0.00 -7.41
CA ALA A 125 -2.59 1.16 -7.31
C ALA A 125 -2.05 1.33 -5.88
N LEU A 126 -2.89 1.13 -4.86
CA LEU A 126 -2.48 1.13 -3.45
C LEU A 126 -1.49 -0.02 -3.14
N ARG A 127 -1.73 -1.23 -3.66
CA ARG A 127 -0.81 -2.37 -3.54
C ARG A 127 0.54 -2.09 -4.18
N LEU A 128 0.56 -1.48 -5.36
CA LEU A 128 1.79 -1.10 -6.03
C LEU A 128 2.54 -0.02 -5.25
N LYS A 129 1.84 1.00 -4.75
CA LYS A 129 2.42 2.03 -3.88
C LYS A 129 3.03 1.42 -2.61
N ALA A 130 2.33 0.51 -1.95
CA ALA A 130 2.85 -0.20 -0.78
C ALA A 130 4.12 -1.00 -1.11
N SER A 131 4.17 -1.67 -2.27
CA SER A 131 5.35 -2.41 -2.73
C SER A 131 6.56 -1.49 -2.95
N ILE A 132 6.34 -0.31 -3.51
CA ILE A 132 7.39 0.70 -3.70
C ILE A 132 7.91 1.23 -2.35
N LEU A 133 7.02 1.49 -1.40
CA LEU A 133 7.39 1.91 -0.03
C LEU A 133 8.21 0.84 0.68
N ALA A 134 7.85 -0.44 0.51
CA ALA A 134 8.64 -1.58 0.99
C ALA A 134 10.05 -1.59 0.40
N GLY A 135 10.19 -1.33 -0.91
CA GLY A 135 11.47 -1.19 -1.60
C GLY A 135 12.34 -0.06 -1.05
N LYS A 136 11.72 1.05 -0.63
CA LYS A 136 12.37 2.15 0.10
C LYS A 136 12.65 1.87 1.57
N ARG A 137 12.18 0.73 2.10
CA ARG A 137 12.15 0.39 3.55
C ARG A 137 11.34 1.38 4.39
N ASP A 138 10.38 2.09 3.78
CA ASP A 138 9.44 2.95 4.49
C ASP A 138 8.24 2.11 4.95
N TYR A 139 8.50 1.25 5.93
CA TYR A 139 7.52 0.26 6.41
C TYR A 139 6.34 0.93 7.12
N LYS A 140 6.54 2.11 7.73
CA LYS A 140 5.46 2.88 8.37
C LYS A 140 4.42 3.32 7.34
N GLN A 141 4.84 4.03 6.29
CA GLN A 141 3.91 4.45 5.24
C GLN A 141 3.36 3.26 4.47
N GLN A 142 4.14 2.18 4.31
CA GLN A 142 3.64 0.95 3.68
C GLN A 142 2.42 0.40 4.43
N ILE A 143 2.49 0.29 5.76
CA ILE A 143 1.39 -0.20 6.61
C ILE A 143 0.15 0.67 6.45
N GLU A 144 0.31 2.00 6.51
CA GLU A 144 -0.81 2.94 6.32
C GLU A 144 -1.50 2.75 4.96
N VAL A 145 -0.72 2.59 3.88
CA VAL A 145 -1.27 2.37 2.53
C VAL A 145 -1.97 1.02 2.42
N LEU A 146 -1.46 -0.01 3.09
CA LEU A 146 -2.09 -1.33 3.09
C LEU A 146 -3.43 -1.32 3.84
N TYR A 147 -3.54 -0.63 4.98
CA TYR A 147 -4.85 -0.47 5.65
C TYR A 147 -5.85 0.30 4.78
N LYS A 148 -5.40 1.32 4.04
CA LYS A 148 -6.24 1.99 3.04
C LYS A 148 -6.69 1.04 1.94
N ALA A 149 -5.81 0.14 1.47
CA ALA A 149 -6.15 -0.87 0.47
C ALA A 149 -7.21 -1.85 0.99
N ILE A 150 -7.08 -2.32 2.24
CA ILE A 150 -8.08 -3.21 2.88
C ILE A 150 -9.45 -2.56 2.93
N ALA A 151 -9.52 -1.27 3.30
CA ALA A 151 -10.78 -0.54 3.40
C ALA A 151 -11.57 -0.45 2.08
N TYR A 152 -10.91 -0.66 0.93
CA TYR A 152 -11.53 -0.64 -0.40
C TYR A 152 -11.56 -2.01 -1.08
N ALA A 153 -10.96 -3.04 -0.48
CA ALA A 153 -10.97 -4.39 -1.02
C ALA A 153 -12.32 -5.06 -0.77
N TYR A 154 -12.82 -5.83 -1.76
CA TYR A 154 -14.12 -6.49 -1.68
C TYR A 154 -14.03 -8.03 -1.70
N ARG A 155 -12.88 -8.58 -2.12
CA ARG A 155 -12.69 -10.03 -2.24
C ARG A 155 -11.98 -10.54 -1.00
N GLU A 156 -12.51 -11.57 -0.36
CA GLU A 156 -11.93 -12.16 0.86
C GLU A 156 -10.46 -12.56 0.66
N ARG A 157 -10.13 -13.16 -0.49
CA ARG A 157 -8.75 -13.52 -0.84
C ARG A 157 -7.83 -12.29 -0.89
N GLU A 158 -8.29 -11.20 -1.47
CA GLU A 158 -7.51 -9.96 -1.56
C GLU A 158 -7.29 -9.34 -0.17
N ILE A 159 -8.33 -9.34 0.67
CA ILE A 159 -8.23 -8.90 2.07
C ILE A 159 -7.20 -9.76 2.81
N ALA A 160 -7.24 -11.08 2.67
CA ALA A 160 -6.28 -11.99 3.30
C ALA A 160 -4.84 -11.73 2.85
N GLU A 161 -4.61 -11.51 1.54
CA GLU A 161 -3.30 -11.16 0.99
C GLU A 161 -2.79 -9.82 1.55
N LEU A 162 -3.65 -8.81 1.65
CA LEU A 162 -3.32 -7.51 2.22
C LEU A 162 -3.02 -7.61 3.73
N SER A 163 -3.83 -8.33 4.49
CA SER A 163 -3.60 -8.55 5.93
C SER A 163 -2.27 -9.24 6.18
N HIS A 164 -1.93 -10.27 5.38
CA HIS A 164 -0.62 -10.91 5.46
C HIS A 164 0.53 -9.92 5.18
N ALA A 165 0.37 -9.07 4.16
CA ALA A 165 1.35 -8.03 3.85
C ALA A 165 1.51 -7.00 5.00
N ILE A 166 0.43 -6.65 5.70
CA ILE A 166 0.48 -5.80 6.89
C ILE A 166 1.29 -6.47 7.99
N ARG A 167 1.00 -7.73 8.32
CA ARG A 167 1.76 -8.47 9.37
C ARG A 167 3.25 -8.53 9.06
N ALA A 168 3.61 -8.82 7.81
CA ALA A 168 5.01 -8.84 7.37
C ALA A 168 5.67 -7.46 7.51
N SER A 169 4.97 -6.39 7.14
CA SER A 169 5.46 -5.01 7.23
C SER A 169 5.61 -4.54 8.68
N VAL A 170 4.66 -4.90 9.55
CA VAL A 170 4.70 -4.63 11.00
C VAL A 170 5.91 -5.30 11.64
N ALA A 171 6.20 -6.56 11.30
CA ALA A 171 7.39 -7.24 11.81
C ALA A 171 8.69 -6.53 11.37
N LYS A 172 8.76 -6.04 10.13
CA LYS A 172 9.90 -5.26 9.64
C LYS A 172 10.03 -3.91 10.33
N TYR A 173 8.92 -3.18 10.51
CA TYR A 173 8.96 -1.88 11.17
C TYR A 173 9.31 -2.00 12.65
N LYS A 174 8.75 -2.99 13.35
CA LYS A 174 9.14 -3.35 14.71
C LYS A 174 10.66 -3.53 14.81
N GLN A 175 11.27 -4.31 13.90
CA GLN A 175 12.72 -4.52 13.93
C GLN A 175 13.49 -3.22 13.75
N VAL A 176 13.06 -2.34 12.84
CA VAL A 176 13.68 -1.02 12.66
C VAL A 176 13.65 -0.20 13.95
N LEU A 177 12.50 -0.17 14.64
CA LEU A 177 12.36 0.57 15.89
C LEU A 177 13.22 -0.02 17.02
N LEU A 178 13.33 -1.35 17.09
CA LEU A 178 14.21 -2.02 18.05
C LEU A 178 15.69 -1.73 17.78
N ASP A 179 16.11 -1.79 16.51
CA ASP A 179 17.50 -1.48 16.11
C ASP A 179 17.86 -0.03 16.43
N GLN A 180 16.89 0.87 16.32
CA GLN A 180 17.03 2.29 16.67
C GLN A 180 16.87 2.58 18.17
N GLN A 181 16.55 1.57 18.99
CA GLN A 181 16.22 1.72 20.41
C GLN A 181 15.08 2.73 20.67
N ASN A 182 14.19 2.93 19.69
CA ASN A 182 13.10 3.90 19.77
C ASN A 182 11.87 3.30 20.48
N GLN A 183 11.98 3.12 21.80
CA GLN A 183 10.94 2.50 22.62
C GLN A 183 9.63 3.30 22.64
N VAL A 184 9.71 4.63 22.59
CA VAL A 184 8.54 5.52 22.60
C VAL A 184 7.70 5.33 21.34
N GLU A 185 8.35 5.28 20.17
CA GLU A 185 7.65 5.03 18.91
C GLU A 185 7.16 3.58 18.83
N LEU A 186 7.91 2.60 19.36
CA LEU A 186 7.48 1.21 19.43
C LEU A 186 6.18 1.05 20.23
N LEU A 187 6.09 1.71 21.39
CA LEU A 187 4.89 1.74 22.22
C LEU A 187 3.72 2.36 21.46
N SER A 188 3.92 3.57 20.92
CA SER A 188 2.87 4.30 20.18
C SER A 188 2.37 3.50 18.97
N PHE A 189 3.28 2.84 18.26
CA PHE A 189 2.98 2.02 17.10
C PHE A 189 2.08 0.82 17.46
N PHE A 190 2.38 0.08 18.53
CA PHE A 190 1.52 -1.04 18.94
C PHE A 190 0.20 -0.60 19.55
N GLN A 191 0.12 0.58 20.17
CA GLN A 191 -1.16 1.17 20.58
C GLN A 191 -2.06 1.44 19.38
N GLU A 192 -1.51 2.03 18.31
CA GLU A 192 -2.23 2.28 17.06
C GLU A 192 -2.70 0.97 16.41
N LEU A 193 -1.85 -0.05 16.35
CA LEU A 193 -2.21 -1.36 15.77
C LEU A 193 -3.34 -2.06 16.55
N VAL A 194 -3.35 -1.97 17.87
CA VAL A 194 -4.47 -2.48 18.70
C VAL A 194 -5.77 -1.72 18.43
N TYR A 195 -5.68 -0.40 18.22
CA TYR A 195 -6.86 0.39 17.86
C TYR A 195 -7.40 0.02 16.47
N LEU A 196 -6.51 -0.21 15.49
CA LEU A 196 -6.89 -0.57 14.13
C LEU A 196 -7.45 -2.00 14.03
N GLU A 197 -6.91 -2.94 14.81
CA GLU A 197 -7.30 -4.35 14.78
C GLU A 197 -7.48 -4.92 16.19
N PRO A 198 -8.58 -4.54 16.87
CA PRO A 198 -8.85 -4.96 18.25
C PRO A 198 -9.09 -6.47 18.39
N ASP A 199 -9.41 -7.16 17.30
CA ASP A 199 -9.62 -8.60 17.30
C ASP A 199 -8.32 -9.40 17.05
N TYR A 200 -7.20 -8.74 16.76
CA TYR A 200 -5.91 -9.39 16.52
C TYR A 200 -5.04 -9.45 17.78
N SER A 201 -5.29 -10.47 18.61
CA SER A 201 -4.63 -10.71 19.90
C SER A 201 -3.09 -10.55 19.91
N PRO A 202 -2.33 -10.94 18.86
CA PRO A 202 -0.87 -10.77 18.88
C PRO A 202 -0.41 -9.32 19.06
N TYR A 203 -1.19 -8.31 18.65
CA TYR A 203 -0.82 -6.91 18.88
C TYR A 203 -0.90 -6.48 20.35
N PHE A 204 -1.81 -7.06 21.13
CA PHE A 204 -1.87 -6.82 22.57
C PHE A 204 -0.64 -7.39 23.28
N ILE A 205 -0.16 -8.57 22.84
CA ILE A 205 1.06 -9.18 23.37
C ILE A 205 2.27 -8.28 23.10
N GLU A 206 2.38 -7.75 21.88
CA GLU A 206 3.48 -6.86 21.52
C GLU A 206 3.39 -5.50 22.20
N LEU A 207 2.17 -4.96 22.39
CA LEU A 207 1.94 -3.76 23.20
C LEU A 207 2.41 -3.94 24.65
N ALA A 208 2.04 -5.07 25.29
CA ALA A 208 2.46 -5.36 26.66
C ALA A 208 4.00 -5.45 26.79
N LYS A 209 4.68 -6.07 25.81
CA LYS A 209 6.15 -6.11 25.77
C LYS A 209 6.75 -4.71 25.66
N ALA A 210 6.20 -3.86 24.79
CA ALA A 210 6.67 -2.49 24.63
C ALA A 210 6.49 -1.66 25.93
N GLN A 211 5.37 -1.84 26.63
CA GLN A 211 5.11 -1.20 27.93
C GLN A 211 6.12 -1.61 29.00
N LEU A 212 6.41 -2.91 29.14
CA LEU A 212 7.38 -3.43 30.11
C LEU A 212 8.80 -2.91 29.86
N ASN A 213 9.22 -2.87 28.59
CA ASN A 213 10.54 -2.34 28.25
C ASN A 213 10.66 -0.85 28.59
N ASN A 214 9.60 -0.08 28.33
CA ASN A 214 9.58 1.34 28.63
C ASN A 214 9.60 1.63 30.15
N SER A 215 8.89 0.83 30.96
CA SER A 215 8.94 0.98 32.42
C SER A 215 10.32 0.66 33.00
N LEU A 216 10.98 -0.40 32.50
CA LEU A 216 12.32 -0.77 32.96
C LEU A 216 13.37 0.31 32.65
N GLU A 217 13.26 0.97 31.50
CA GLU A 217 14.12 2.11 31.16
C GLU A 217 13.90 3.29 32.11
N HIS A 218 12.65 3.58 32.46
CA HIS A 218 12.32 4.64 33.42
C HIS A 218 12.92 4.36 34.81
N ASP A 219 12.78 3.13 35.32
CA ASP A 219 13.30 2.72 36.62
C ASP A 219 14.84 2.75 36.67
N ALA A 220 15.50 2.35 35.58
CA ALA A 220 16.95 2.40 35.45
C ALA A 220 17.48 3.84 35.52
N LEU A 221 16.81 4.80 34.88
CA LEU A 221 17.18 6.21 34.92
C LEU A 221 16.99 6.82 36.33
N GLN A 222 15.91 6.45 37.03
CA GLN A 222 15.70 6.91 38.41
C GLN A 222 16.76 6.38 39.38
N SER A 223 17.29 5.18 39.13
CA SER A 223 18.30 4.55 39.99
C SER A 223 19.72 5.14 39.83
N LEU A 224 19.93 6.00 38.81
CA LEU A 224 21.21 6.64 38.51
C LEU A 224 21.30 8.11 38.96
N GLY A 225 20.21 8.69 39.50
CA GLY A 225 20.15 10.06 40.03
C GLY A 225 20.20 10.09 41.55
#